data_AF-A0A8H4P4T3-F1
#
_entry.id   AF-A0A8H4P4T3-F1
#
_cell.length_a   1.000
_cell.length_b   1.000
_cell.length_c   1.000
_cell.angle_alpha   90.00
_cell.angle_beta   90.00
_cell.angle_gamma   90.00
#
_symmetry.space_group_name_H-M   'P 1'
#
loop_
_entity.id
_entity.type
_entity.pdbx_description
1 polymer ?
#
loop_
_entity_poly.entity_id
_entity_poly.type
_entity_poly.pdbx_seq_one_letter_code
_entity_poly.pdbx_strand_id
1 'polypeptide(L)'
;MAASHRPDFDAFWSECHLEREDGGTKFRDHYIWPFINQEDLCQPKNMLLLLNARARHLPSTFAAADKDAMHMGKVASAIETIFLNKHTMILHGATTAEEYRKLLHWKSHPSEYPIQLEPVLKTDSDASGFTSLAVMTAEAPYRVPGKLDLARLSMFLEARKSAAEDHVWALREDPPYWSHEFRETLDHRQEMLPDTNGAAHPATHKLREHTLWARALNTIITDHAYERLEMFTELHRQAQNLNMLQQKWHKEINPNKDLLEEYFVALVRFRFFLDTAVLMPMESLRIAASSSPPMRKFFVRDPPPDNHTAKK
;
A
#
# COMPACT_ATOMS: atom_id res chain seq x y z
N MET A 1 -8.18 9.68 -24.32
CA MET A 1 -7.26 9.78 -23.17
C MET A 1 -7.98 10.60 -22.11
N ALA A 2 -7.96 10.15 -20.85
CA ALA A 2 -8.64 10.84 -19.77
C ALA A 2 -8.02 12.22 -19.52
N ALA A 3 -8.84 13.19 -19.11
CA ALA A 3 -8.37 14.54 -18.83
C ALA A 3 -7.72 14.64 -17.44
N SER A 4 -8.37 14.09 -16.41
CA SER A 4 -8.03 14.26 -15.00
C SER A 4 -7.02 13.24 -14.47
N HIS A 5 -6.31 13.63 -13.40
CA HIS A 5 -5.54 12.74 -12.54
C HIS A 5 -6.47 11.72 -11.86
N ARG A 6 -6.03 10.46 -11.79
CA ARG A 6 -6.81 9.32 -11.24
C ARG A 6 -8.24 9.23 -11.81
N PRO A 7 -8.37 9.09 -13.15
CA PRO A 7 -9.65 8.99 -13.82
C PRO A 7 -10.43 7.72 -13.46
N ASP A 8 -9.77 6.73 -12.85
CA ASP A 8 -10.36 5.53 -12.26
C ASP A 8 -11.24 5.84 -11.05
N PHE A 9 -10.87 6.82 -10.23
CA PHE A 9 -11.72 7.27 -9.13
C PHE A 9 -12.91 8.08 -9.64
N ASP A 10 -12.69 8.99 -10.59
CA ASP A 10 -13.78 9.74 -11.21
C ASP A 10 -14.80 8.81 -11.87
N ALA A 11 -14.32 7.79 -12.58
CA ALA A 11 -15.15 6.73 -13.15
C ALA A 11 -15.93 5.95 -12.08
N PHE A 12 -15.27 5.61 -10.97
CA PHE A 12 -15.90 4.89 -9.86
C PHE A 12 -17.05 5.68 -9.22
N TRP A 13 -16.87 6.98 -9.06
CA TRP A 13 -17.92 7.86 -8.52
C TRP A 13 -19.03 8.17 -9.53
N SER A 14 -18.73 8.09 -10.82
CA SER A 14 -19.68 8.41 -11.90
C SER A 14 -20.60 7.24 -12.27
N GLU A 15 -20.21 5.99 -12.00
CA GLU A 15 -20.94 4.79 -12.40
C GLU A 15 -21.27 3.91 -11.19
N CYS A 16 -22.54 3.59 -11.01
CA CYS A 16 -22.98 2.73 -9.92
C CYS A 16 -22.49 1.28 -10.13
N HIS A 17 -22.34 0.51 -9.04
CA HIS A 17 -21.92 -0.89 -9.11
C HIS A 17 -22.84 -1.75 -9.99
N LEU A 18 -24.15 -1.57 -9.88
CA LEU A 18 -25.13 -2.32 -10.66
C LEU A 18 -24.98 -2.09 -12.18
N GLU A 19 -24.68 -0.85 -12.56
CA GLU A 19 -24.47 -0.48 -13.97
C GLU A 19 -23.22 -1.17 -14.55
N ARG A 20 -22.18 -1.37 -13.72
CA ARG A 20 -20.95 -2.05 -14.11
C ARG A 20 -21.14 -3.55 -14.31
N GLU A 21 -21.95 -4.19 -13.48
CA GLU A 21 -22.17 -5.65 -13.54
C GLU A 21 -23.07 -6.06 -14.71
N ASP A 22 -24.14 -5.31 -14.98
CA ASP A 22 -25.13 -5.71 -16.00
C ASP A 22 -24.67 -5.43 -17.43
N GLY A 23 -23.89 -4.36 -17.66
CA GLY A 23 -23.53 -3.87 -18.99
C GLY A 23 -22.03 -3.74 -19.28
N GLY A 24 -21.18 -3.99 -18.28
CA GLY A 24 -19.77 -3.60 -18.33
C GLY A 24 -19.58 -2.09 -18.18
N THR A 25 -18.41 -1.68 -17.69
CA THR A 25 -18.13 -0.26 -17.46
C THR A 25 -18.01 0.54 -18.77
N LYS A 26 -18.57 1.75 -18.77
CA LYS A 26 -18.35 2.74 -19.86
C LYS A 26 -16.95 3.37 -19.83
N PHE A 27 -16.23 3.24 -18.71
CA PHE A 27 -14.94 3.89 -18.46
C PHE A 27 -13.77 2.91 -18.46
N ARG A 28 -13.85 1.84 -19.25
CA ARG A 28 -12.88 0.74 -19.23
C ARG A 28 -11.43 1.21 -19.33
N ASP A 29 -11.14 2.18 -20.21
CA ASP A 29 -9.79 2.69 -20.41
C ASP A 29 -9.26 3.47 -19.19
N HIS A 30 -10.14 4.14 -18.43
CA HIS A 30 -9.76 4.88 -17.22
C HIS A 30 -9.26 3.93 -16.14
N TYR A 31 -9.89 2.75 -16.03
CA TYR A 31 -9.48 1.71 -15.10
C TYR A 31 -8.24 0.94 -15.54
N ILE A 32 -8.00 0.80 -16.85
CA ILE A 32 -6.87 0.04 -17.39
C ILE A 32 -5.58 0.85 -17.36
N TRP A 33 -5.66 2.14 -17.71
CA TRP A 33 -4.50 3.02 -17.75
C TRP A 33 -4.75 4.30 -16.94
N PRO A 34 -4.95 4.21 -15.61
CA PRO A 34 -5.27 5.38 -14.79
C PRO A 34 -4.16 6.44 -14.80
N PHE A 35 -2.91 6.02 -15.04
CA PHE A 35 -1.75 6.91 -15.16
C PHE A 35 -1.53 7.45 -16.59
N ILE A 36 -2.34 7.09 -17.58
CA ILE A 36 -2.25 7.67 -18.93
C ILE A 36 -3.37 8.71 -19.07
N ASN A 37 -3.13 9.89 -18.50
CA ASN A 37 -4.06 11.02 -18.49
C ASN A 37 -3.36 12.34 -18.85
N GLN A 38 -4.13 13.36 -19.23
CA GLN A 38 -3.60 14.64 -19.68
C GLN A 38 -2.92 15.41 -18.55
N GLU A 39 -3.55 15.56 -17.39
CA GLU A 39 -3.01 16.31 -16.25
C GLU A 39 -1.61 15.83 -15.82
N ASP A 40 -1.41 14.51 -15.75
CA ASP A 40 -0.13 13.95 -15.35
C ASP A 40 0.92 14.04 -16.46
N LEU A 41 0.53 13.79 -17.72
CA LEU A 41 1.48 13.79 -18.84
C LEU A 41 1.84 15.19 -19.34
N CYS A 42 1.01 16.19 -19.07
CA CYS A 42 1.33 17.60 -19.30
C CYS A 42 2.42 18.12 -18.34
N GLN A 43 2.71 17.39 -17.25
CA GLN A 43 3.86 17.72 -16.42
C GLN A 43 5.16 17.58 -17.23
N PRO A 44 6.07 18.57 -17.19
CA PRO A 44 7.22 18.64 -18.11
C PRO A 44 8.09 17.38 -18.18
N LYS A 45 8.16 16.64 -17.07
CA LYS A 45 9.03 15.47 -16.91
C LYS A 45 8.33 14.15 -17.23
N ASN A 46 7.03 14.02 -16.94
CA ASN A 46 6.33 12.72 -16.96
C ASN A 46 6.23 12.13 -18.36
N MET A 47 5.90 12.96 -19.37
CA MET A 47 5.89 12.52 -20.76
C MET A 47 7.27 12.01 -21.22
N LEU A 48 8.33 12.74 -20.86
CA LEU A 48 9.70 12.35 -21.22
C LEU A 48 10.13 11.06 -20.51
N LEU A 49 9.76 10.89 -19.24
CA LEU A 49 10.00 9.66 -18.49
C LEU A 49 9.29 8.47 -19.14
N LEU A 50 8.00 8.62 -19.44
CA LEU A 50 7.19 7.58 -20.06
C LEU A 50 7.77 7.15 -21.40
N LEU A 51 8.10 8.11 -22.27
CA LEU A 51 8.69 7.85 -23.58
C LEU A 51 10.06 7.16 -23.44
N ASN A 52 10.93 7.67 -22.57
CA ASN A 52 12.26 7.11 -22.38
C ASN A 52 12.20 5.69 -21.78
N ALA A 53 11.33 5.44 -20.81
CA ALA A 53 11.16 4.14 -20.19
C ALA A 53 10.54 3.14 -21.17
N ARG A 54 9.39 3.45 -21.77
CA ARG A 54 8.66 2.47 -22.61
C ARG A 54 9.25 2.28 -24.00
N ALA A 55 9.99 3.24 -24.56
CA ALA A 55 10.63 3.06 -25.87
C ALA A 55 11.89 2.19 -25.83
N ARG A 56 12.48 1.98 -24.65
CA ARG A 56 13.78 1.30 -24.50
C ARG A 56 13.72 -0.04 -23.76
N HIS A 57 12.56 -0.41 -23.25
CA HIS A 57 12.38 -1.62 -22.45
C HIS A 57 11.24 -2.45 -23.02
N LEU A 58 11.32 -3.77 -22.83
CA LEU A 58 10.31 -4.70 -23.31
C LEU A 58 8.99 -4.51 -22.54
N PRO A 59 7.83 -4.79 -23.17
CA PRO A 59 6.54 -4.79 -22.46
C PRO A 59 6.52 -5.69 -21.23
N SER A 60 7.30 -6.77 -21.23
CA SER A 60 7.42 -7.70 -20.10
C SER A 60 8.01 -7.09 -18.83
N THR A 61 8.80 -6.02 -18.97
CA THR A 61 9.35 -5.24 -17.86
C THR A 61 8.25 -4.52 -17.07
N PHE A 62 7.18 -4.10 -17.74
CA PHE A 62 6.10 -3.31 -17.13
C PHE A 62 4.90 -4.14 -16.72
N ALA A 63 4.78 -5.40 -17.18
CA ALA A 63 3.57 -6.20 -17.04
C ALA A 63 3.03 -6.30 -15.60
N ALA A 64 3.90 -6.47 -14.60
CA ALA A 64 3.49 -6.52 -13.19
C ALA A 64 2.98 -5.15 -12.71
N ALA A 65 3.76 -4.08 -12.96
CA ALA A 65 3.38 -2.72 -12.58
C ALA A 65 2.09 -2.25 -13.28
N ASP A 66 1.94 -2.54 -14.58
CA ASP A 66 0.73 -2.25 -15.35
C ASP A 66 -0.47 -3.03 -14.78
N LYS A 67 -0.28 -4.30 -14.40
CA LYS A 67 -1.32 -5.09 -13.76
C LYS A 67 -1.72 -4.50 -12.40
N ASP A 68 -0.77 -4.05 -11.60
CA ASP A 68 -1.03 -3.47 -10.28
C ASP A 68 -1.70 -2.11 -10.39
N ALA A 69 -1.37 -1.30 -11.39
CA ALA A 69 -2.04 -0.03 -11.67
C ALA A 69 -3.54 -0.20 -11.94
N MET A 70 -3.97 -1.34 -12.49
CA MET A 70 -5.40 -1.66 -12.74
C MET A 70 -6.18 -2.07 -11.48
N HIS A 71 -5.58 -1.99 -10.28
CA HIS A 71 -6.17 -2.54 -9.06
C HIS A 71 -7.59 -2.01 -8.80
N MET A 72 -7.82 -0.71 -8.93
CA MET A 72 -9.14 -0.10 -8.71
C MET A 72 -10.20 -0.73 -9.62
N GLY A 73 -9.91 -0.89 -10.92
CA GLY A 73 -10.83 -1.51 -11.86
C GLY A 73 -11.17 -2.96 -11.54
N LYS A 74 -10.22 -3.72 -10.99
CA LYS A 74 -10.46 -5.12 -10.58
C LYS A 74 -11.32 -5.21 -9.33
N VAL A 75 -11.04 -4.38 -8.32
CA VAL A 75 -11.80 -4.35 -7.07
C VAL A 75 -13.21 -3.80 -7.30
N ALA A 76 -13.36 -2.85 -8.21
CA ALA A 76 -14.64 -2.25 -8.58
C ALA A 76 -15.47 -3.11 -9.56
N SER A 77 -15.01 -4.33 -9.90
CA SER A 77 -15.59 -5.20 -10.94
C SER A 77 -15.74 -4.54 -12.31
N ALA A 78 -15.01 -3.46 -12.56
CA ALA A 78 -15.02 -2.71 -13.83
C ALA A 78 -14.10 -3.36 -14.88
N ILE A 79 -13.10 -4.12 -14.46
CA ILE A 79 -12.23 -4.92 -15.32
C ILE A 79 -12.41 -6.39 -14.98
N GLU A 80 -13.03 -7.13 -15.90
CA GLU A 80 -13.10 -8.58 -15.80
C GLU A 80 -11.74 -9.20 -16.15
N THR A 81 -11.17 -9.94 -15.21
CA THR A 81 -9.95 -10.71 -15.45
C THR A 81 -10.32 -12.07 -16.01
N ILE A 82 -10.11 -12.25 -17.31
CA ILE A 82 -10.34 -13.54 -17.98
C ILE A 82 -9.41 -14.60 -17.36
N PHE A 83 -9.99 -15.61 -16.72
CA PHE A 83 -9.27 -16.74 -16.16
C PHE A 83 -9.49 -17.98 -17.02
N LEU A 84 -8.42 -18.48 -17.64
CA LEU A 84 -8.42 -19.75 -18.35
C LEU A 84 -7.77 -20.82 -17.48
N ASN A 85 -8.57 -21.80 -17.06
CA ASN A 85 -8.12 -22.84 -16.14
C ASN A 85 -6.89 -23.60 -16.69
N LYS A 86 -5.91 -23.88 -15.82
CA LYS A 86 -4.65 -24.59 -16.12
C LYS A 86 -3.74 -23.90 -17.15
N HIS A 87 -3.96 -22.63 -17.42
CA HIS A 87 -3.13 -21.85 -18.33
C HIS A 87 -2.59 -20.60 -17.65
N THR A 88 -1.38 -20.22 -18.02
CA THR A 88 -0.73 -18.97 -17.63
C THR A 88 -0.24 -18.28 -18.89
N MET A 89 -0.59 -17.01 -19.06
CA MET A 89 -0.04 -16.20 -20.13
C MET A 89 1.31 -15.62 -19.71
N ILE A 90 2.35 -15.80 -20.53
CA ILE A 90 3.67 -15.23 -20.27
C ILE A 90 3.58 -13.73 -20.51
N LEU A 91 3.57 -12.98 -19.42
CA LEU A 91 3.64 -11.52 -19.47
C LEU A 91 4.92 -10.98 -18.84
N HIS A 92 5.60 -11.78 -18.01
CA HIS A 92 6.84 -11.37 -17.35
C HIS A 92 7.97 -12.32 -17.73
N GLY A 93 9.20 -11.79 -17.82
CA GLY A 93 10.39 -12.56 -18.21
C GLY A 93 10.56 -12.84 -19.71
N ALA A 94 9.54 -12.60 -20.55
CA ALA A 94 9.67 -12.75 -22.01
C ALA A 94 10.69 -11.75 -22.60
N THR A 95 11.67 -12.24 -23.36
CA THR A 95 12.70 -11.41 -23.99
C THR A 95 12.42 -11.16 -25.48
N THR A 96 11.51 -11.94 -26.09
CA THR A 96 11.13 -11.80 -27.49
C THR A 96 9.63 -11.48 -27.66
N ALA A 97 9.29 -10.91 -28.81
CA ALA A 97 7.90 -10.57 -29.14
C ALA A 97 7.01 -11.80 -29.34
N GLU A 98 7.57 -12.92 -29.78
CA GLU A 98 6.85 -14.18 -30.04
C GLU A 98 6.45 -14.91 -28.75
N GLU A 99 7.20 -14.68 -27.67
CA GLU A 99 6.97 -15.29 -26.36
C GLU A 99 6.05 -14.45 -25.50
N TYR A 100 6.12 -13.13 -25.65
CA TYR A 100 5.22 -12.23 -24.94
C TYR A 100 3.78 -12.53 -25.34
N ARG A 101 2.89 -12.65 -24.34
CA ARG A 101 1.47 -13.04 -24.51
C ARG A 101 1.27 -14.52 -24.93
N LYS A 102 2.31 -15.34 -24.97
CA LYS A 102 2.15 -16.78 -25.22
C LYS A 102 1.40 -17.43 -24.07
N LEU A 103 0.38 -18.22 -24.41
CA LEU A 103 -0.41 -18.96 -23.43
C LEU A 103 0.26 -20.33 -23.18
N LEU A 104 0.67 -20.58 -21.94
CA LEU A 104 1.27 -21.84 -21.52
C LEU A 104 0.29 -22.66 -20.69
N HIS A 105 0.11 -23.93 -21.04
CA HIS A 105 -0.55 -24.88 -20.15
C HIS A 105 0.41 -25.27 -19.01
N TRP A 106 -0.08 -25.43 -17.78
CA TRP A 106 0.74 -25.65 -16.58
C TRP A 106 1.65 -26.90 -16.64
N LYS A 107 1.39 -27.85 -17.54
CA LYS A 107 2.22 -29.05 -17.73
C LYS A 107 3.31 -28.92 -18.80
N SER A 108 3.40 -27.80 -19.50
CA SER A 108 4.41 -27.55 -20.53
C SER A 108 5.42 -26.55 -19.99
N HIS A 109 6.63 -27.02 -19.65
CA HIS A 109 7.76 -26.17 -19.26
C HIS A 109 8.80 -26.10 -20.39
N PRO A 110 8.92 -24.97 -21.10
CA PRO A 110 10.13 -24.63 -21.83
C PRO A 110 10.97 -23.63 -21.02
N SER A 111 12.28 -23.89 -20.98
CA SER A 111 13.32 -23.16 -20.25
C SER A 111 14.05 -22.11 -21.10
N GLU A 112 14.68 -21.17 -20.38
CA GLU A 112 15.82 -20.27 -20.72
C GLU A 112 15.48 -18.82 -21.08
N TYR A 113 15.97 -17.87 -20.26
CA TYR A 113 16.09 -16.46 -20.65
C TYR A 113 17.30 -15.73 -20.02
N PRO A 114 18.06 -14.95 -20.82
CA PRO A 114 19.13 -14.08 -20.33
C PRO A 114 18.60 -12.71 -19.86
N ILE A 115 19.15 -12.23 -18.74
CA ILE A 115 18.81 -10.94 -18.12
C ILE A 115 19.67 -9.84 -18.74
N GLN A 116 19.07 -8.78 -19.29
CA GLN A 116 19.78 -7.57 -19.72
C GLN A 116 19.99 -6.59 -18.55
N LEU A 117 21.13 -5.91 -18.55
CA LEU A 117 21.51 -4.92 -17.54
C LEU A 117 20.80 -3.58 -17.76
N GLU A 118 20.34 -2.98 -16.66
CA GLU A 118 19.68 -1.67 -16.65
C GLU A 118 20.67 -0.54 -16.97
N PRO A 119 20.26 0.45 -17.79
CA PRO A 119 20.97 1.71 -17.89
C PRO A 119 20.65 2.62 -16.69
N VAL A 120 21.70 3.24 -16.14
CA VAL A 120 21.59 4.17 -15.00
C VAL A 120 21.12 5.54 -15.51
N LEU A 121 19.96 5.99 -15.01
CA LEU A 121 19.49 7.37 -15.18
C LEU A 121 19.85 8.18 -13.93
N LYS A 122 20.23 9.45 -14.14
CA LYS A 122 20.52 10.37 -13.04
C LYS A 122 19.26 10.64 -12.22
N THR A 123 19.37 10.46 -10.91
CA THR A 123 18.37 10.84 -9.91
C THR A 123 18.49 12.33 -9.62
N ASP A 124 17.38 13.06 -9.74
CA ASP A 124 17.25 14.41 -9.16
C ASP A 124 17.09 14.24 -7.64
N SER A 125 18.20 14.11 -6.92
CA SER A 125 18.19 14.12 -5.46
C SER A 125 17.95 15.54 -4.97
N ASP A 126 17.08 15.69 -3.98
CA ASP A 126 16.92 16.95 -3.25
C ASP A 126 18.18 17.26 -2.40
N ALA A 127 18.16 18.39 -1.67
CA ALA A 127 19.28 18.82 -0.82
C ALA A 127 19.64 17.82 0.31
N SER A 128 18.80 16.81 0.57
CA SER A 128 19.05 15.73 1.53
C SER A 128 19.59 14.45 0.88
N GLY A 129 19.69 14.41 -0.46
CA GLY A 129 20.11 13.22 -1.21
C GLY A 129 18.95 12.27 -1.56
N PHE A 130 17.73 12.55 -1.12
CA PHE A 130 16.56 11.70 -1.34
C PHE A 130 15.60 12.33 -2.38
N THR A 131 14.65 11.55 -2.89
CA THR A 131 13.56 12.08 -3.72
C THR A 131 12.30 12.07 -2.87
N SER A 132 11.52 13.17 -2.90
CA SER A 132 10.25 13.23 -2.18
C SER A 132 9.39 12.01 -2.52
N LEU A 133 8.82 11.34 -1.50
CA LEU A 133 7.98 10.15 -1.69
C LEU A 133 6.83 10.42 -2.65
N ALA A 134 6.21 11.60 -2.58
CA ALA A 134 5.14 12.00 -3.49
C ALA A 134 5.62 12.06 -4.95
N VAL A 135 6.83 12.56 -5.19
CA VAL A 135 7.45 12.59 -6.52
C VAL A 135 7.80 11.18 -6.98
N MET A 136 8.35 10.34 -6.10
CA MET A 136 8.63 8.93 -6.41
C MET A 136 7.34 8.19 -6.81
N THR A 137 6.25 8.37 -6.07
CA THR A 137 4.95 7.74 -6.34
C THR A 137 4.34 8.26 -7.64
N ALA A 138 4.35 9.57 -7.88
CA ALA A 138 3.81 10.17 -9.09
C ALA A 138 4.60 9.77 -10.35
N GLU A 139 5.93 9.64 -10.23
CA GLU A 139 6.79 9.23 -11.34
C GLU A 139 6.87 7.71 -11.53
N ALA A 140 6.46 6.90 -10.54
CA ALA A 140 6.61 5.45 -10.55
C ALA A 140 5.99 4.77 -11.80
N PRO A 141 4.78 5.12 -12.27
CA PRO A 141 4.18 4.51 -13.46
C PRO A 141 4.91 4.84 -14.78
N TYR A 142 5.71 5.91 -14.77
CA TYR A 142 6.46 6.41 -15.92
C TYR A 142 7.91 5.95 -15.92
N ARG A 143 8.36 5.27 -14.87
CA ARG A 143 9.73 4.76 -14.72
C ARG A 143 9.76 3.24 -14.89
N VAL A 144 10.97 2.72 -15.11
CA VAL A 144 11.21 1.27 -15.05
C VAL A 144 10.96 0.80 -13.61
N PRO A 145 10.19 -0.27 -13.38
CA PRO A 145 9.94 -0.78 -12.03
C PRO A 145 11.24 -1.07 -11.30
N GLY A 146 11.34 -0.58 -10.05
CA GLY A 146 12.55 -0.75 -9.24
C GLY A 146 12.80 -2.21 -8.87
N LYS A 147 14.07 -2.59 -8.80
CA LYS A 147 14.48 -3.91 -8.29
C LYS A 147 14.39 -3.96 -6.77
N LEU A 148 14.13 -5.16 -6.26
CA LEU A 148 14.12 -5.42 -4.83
C LEU A 148 15.52 -5.22 -4.24
N ASP A 149 15.64 -4.26 -3.32
CA ASP A 149 16.86 -3.98 -2.56
C ASP A 149 16.63 -4.29 -1.08
N LEU A 150 16.99 -5.51 -0.67
CA LEU A 150 16.82 -5.98 0.70
C LEU A 150 17.72 -5.25 1.70
N ALA A 151 18.89 -4.76 1.27
CA ALA A 151 19.79 -4.02 2.14
C ALA A 151 19.18 -2.66 2.50
N ARG A 152 18.67 -1.94 1.50
CA ARG A 152 17.96 -0.67 1.72
C ARG A 152 16.69 -0.86 2.55
N LEU A 153 15.92 -1.92 2.30
CA LEU A 153 14.74 -2.24 3.12
C LEU A 153 15.12 -2.53 4.58
N SER A 154 16.19 -3.29 4.81
CA SER A 154 16.68 -3.55 6.17
C SER A 154 17.06 -2.26 6.89
N MET A 155 17.75 -1.33 6.21
CA MET A 155 18.09 -0.03 6.80
C MET A 155 16.85 0.79 7.16
N PHE A 156 15.83 0.83 6.30
CA PHE A 156 14.59 1.53 6.59
C PHE A 156 13.83 0.91 7.77
N LEU A 157 13.76 -0.42 7.81
CA LEU A 157 13.09 -1.13 8.90
C LEU A 157 13.82 -0.95 10.22
N GLU A 158 15.15 -0.91 10.23
CA GLU A 158 15.93 -0.58 11.42
C GLU A 158 15.61 0.83 11.91
N ALA A 159 15.60 1.83 11.02
CA ALA A 159 15.25 3.20 11.39
C ALA A 159 13.82 3.29 11.96
N ARG A 160 12.86 2.56 11.37
CA ARG A 160 11.48 2.51 11.87
C ARG A 160 11.39 1.79 13.22
N LYS A 161 12.17 0.74 13.43
CA LYS A 161 12.28 0.03 14.71
C LYS A 161 12.83 0.96 15.79
N SER A 162 13.96 1.63 15.54
CA SER A 162 14.54 2.59 16.49
C SER A 162 13.57 3.73 16.84
N ALA A 163 12.88 4.29 15.84
CA ALA A 163 11.86 5.31 16.10
C ALA A 163 10.68 4.78 16.97
N ALA A 164 10.33 3.49 16.84
CA ALA A 164 9.31 2.86 17.69
C ALA A 164 9.82 2.59 19.11
N GLU A 165 11.10 2.25 19.27
CA GLU A 165 11.76 2.13 20.59
C GLU A 165 11.76 3.49 21.30
N ASP A 166 12.19 4.55 20.61
CA ASP A 166 12.19 5.92 21.11
C ASP A 166 10.77 6.37 21.51
N HIS A 167 9.76 6.05 20.71
CA HIS A 167 8.35 6.34 21.03
C HIS A 167 7.91 5.66 22.34
N VAL A 168 8.25 4.39 22.54
CA VAL A 168 7.91 3.65 23.76
C VAL A 168 8.63 4.23 24.98
N TRP A 169 9.90 4.64 24.84
CA TRP A 169 10.64 5.30 25.92
C TRP A 169 10.04 6.66 26.26
N ALA A 170 9.74 7.50 25.26
CA ALA A 170 9.15 8.81 25.46
C ALA A 170 7.79 8.73 26.18
N LEU A 171 6.95 7.75 25.84
CA LEU A 171 5.68 7.51 26.55
C LEU A 171 5.87 7.18 28.04
N ARG A 172 7.00 6.58 28.43
CA ARG A 172 7.29 6.19 29.82
C ARG A 172 7.99 7.28 30.62
N GLU A 173 8.84 8.06 29.96
CA GLU A 173 9.82 8.94 30.62
C GLU A 173 9.48 10.43 30.49
N ASP A 174 8.67 10.84 29.49
CA ASP A 174 8.33 12.23 29.21
C ASP A 174 6.82 12.48 29.45
N PRO A 175 6.44 13.05 30.62
CA PRO A 175 5.04 13.34 30.92
C PRO A 175 4.38 14.35 29.96
N PRO A 176 5.05 15.45 29.52
CA PRO A 176 4.56 16.28 28.42
C PRO A 176 4.26 15.51 27.13
N TYR A 177 5.17 14.64 26.68
CA TYR A 177 4.96 13.81 25.48
C TYR A 177 3.76 12.87 25.64
N TRP A 178 3.69 12.16 26.77
CA TRP A 178 2.53 11.33 27.11
C TRP A 178 1.22 12.13 27.06
N SER A 179 1.20 13.31 27.68
CA SER A 179 0.01 14.15 27.71
C SER A 179 -0.40 14.62 26.31
N HIS A 180 0.55 14.85 25.41
CA HIS A 180 0.28 15.19 24.02
C HIS A 180 -0.35 14.00 23.29
N GLU A 181 0.31 12.85 23.28
CA GLU A 181 -0.17 11.64 22.60
C GLU A 181 -1.54 11.16 23.11
N PHE A 182 -1.78 11.32 24.41
CA PHE A 182 -3.05 10.99 25.02
C PHE A 182 -4.19 11.90 24.53
N ARG A 183 -3.95 13.21 24.44
CA ARG A 183 -4.93 14.17 23.92
C ARG A 183 -5.17 13.99 22.43
N GLU A 184 -4.11 13.81 21.65
CA GLU A 184 -4.22 13.53 20.21
C GLU A 184 -5.06 12.28 19.98
N THR A 185 -4.80 11.19 20.71
CA THR A 185 -5.60 9.97 20.59
C THR A 185 -7.06 10.21 21.00
N LEU A 186 -7.31 10.94 22.08
CA LEU A 186 -8.66 11.30 22.55
C LEU A 186 -9.44 12.13 21.52
N ASP A 187 -8.80 13.14 20.94
CA ASP A 187 -9.43 14.04 19.96
C ASP A 187 -9.81 13.32 18.66
N HIS A 188 -9.17 12.20 18.36
CA HIS A 188 -9.47 11.38 17.19
C HIS A 188 -10.44 10.22 17.48
N ARG A 189 -10.98 10.11 18.71
CA ARG A 189 -11.96 9.07 19.07
C ARG A 189 -13.33 9.30 18.44
N GLN A 190 -13.96 8.21 18.00
CA GLN A 190 -15.35 8.20 17.52
C GLN A 190 -16.34 8.76 18.54
N GLU A 191 -16.08 8.60 19.83
CA GLU A 191 -16.90 9.16 20.91
C GLU A 191 -16.97 10.70 20.89
N MET A 192 -16.07 11.38 20.17
CA MET A 192 -16.10 12.84 20.00
C MET A 192 -17.18 13.29 18.99
N LEU A 193 -17.77 12.37 18.23
CA LEU A 193 -18.84 12.69 17.28
C LEU A 193 -20.21 12.80 17.98
N PRO A 194 -21.01 13.84 17.64
CA PRO A 194 -22.41 13.88 18.02
C PRO A 194 -23.20 12.82 17.25
N ASP A 195 -24.29 12.32 17.84
CA ASP A 195 -25.21 11.48 17.08
C ASP A 195 -26.11 12.29 16.12
N THR A 196 -26.93 11.58 15.35
CA THR A 196 -27.93 12.15 14.45
C THR A 196 -28.94 13.08 15.14
N ASN A 197 -29.10 12.98 16.47
CA ASN A 197 -29.94 13.87 17.28
C ASN A 197 -29.14 15.05 17.89
N GLY A 198 -27.84 15.15 17.59
CA GLY A 198 -26.94 16.16 18.14
C GLY A 198 -26.46 15.88 19.56
N ALA A 199 -26.74 14.71 20.12
CA ALA A 199 -26.37 14.37 21.49
C ALA A 199 -24.93 13.82 21.57
N ALA A 200 -24.25 14.17 22.67
CA ALA A 200 -22.90 13.71 22.96
C ALA A 200 -22.89 12.21 23.31
N HIS A 201 -21.79 11.52 23.00
CA HIS A 201 -21.66 10.09 23.28
C HIS A 201 -21.70 9.82 24.81
N PRO A 202 -22.41 8.80 25.32
CA PRO A 202 -22.55 8.57 26.76
C PRO A 202 -21.22 8.43 27.53
N ALA A 203 -20.17 7.97 26.86
CA ALA A 203 -18.82 7.84 27.46
C ALA A 203 -18.08 9.19 27.65
N THR A 204 -18.56 10.29 27.07
CA THR A 204 -18.00 11.64 27.31
C THR A 204 -18.61 12.30 28.55
N HIS A 205 -19.67 11.72 29.11
CA HIS A 205 -20.24 12.20 30.36
C HIS A 205 -19.25 12.02 31.52
N LYS A 206 -19.13 13.02 32.41
CA LYS A 206 -18.16 13.02 33.53
C LYS A 206 -18.14 11.73 34.36
N LEU A 207 -19.31 11.13 34.59
CA LEU A 207 -19.43 9.88 35.35
C LEU A 207 -18.84 8.65 34.64
N ARG A 208 -18.67 8.70 33.31
CA ARG A 208 -18.17 7.60 32.45
C ARG A 208 -16.85 7.92 31.77
N GLU A 209 -16.23 9.05 32.10
CA GLU A 209 -15.00 9.54 31.46
C GLU A 209 -13.83 8.55 31.58
N HIS A 210 -13.76 7.81 32.69
CA HIS A 210 -12.80 6.71 32.88
C HIS A 210 -12.88 5.63 31.80
N THR A 211 -14.07 5.37 31.24
CA THR A 211 -14.26 4.40 30.14
C THR A 211 -13.62 4.92 28.85
N LEU A 212 -13.79 6.22 28.56
CA LEU A 212 -13.17 6.86 27.42
C LEU A 212 -11.64 6.88 27.56
N TRP A 213 -11.15 7.24 28.74
CA TRP A 213 -9.71 7.25 29.04
C TRP A 213 -9.10 5.85 28.93
N ALA A 214 -9.76 4.82 29.46
CA ALA A 214 -9.29 3.44 29.34
C ALA A 214 -9.18 2.99 27.88
N ARG A 215 -10.09 3.44 27.01
CA ARG A 215 -10.04 3.12 25.58
C ARG A 215 -8.92 3.85 24.85
N ALA A 216 -8.72 5.15 25.13
CA ALA A 216 -7.61 5.91 24.56
C ALA A 216 -6.26 5.33 25.02
N LEU A 217 -6.17 5.00 26.32
CA LEU A 217 -5.00 4.35 26.90
C LEU A 217 -4.69 3.03 26.21
N ASN A 218 -5.70 2.19 25.99
CA ASN A 218 -5.53 0.92 25.29
C ASN A 218 -4.98 1.15 23.88
N THR A 219 -5.58 2.05 23.09
CA THR A 219 -5.11 2.38 21.74
C THR A 219 -3.66 2.86 21.71
N ILE A 220 -3.23 3.70 22.66
CA ILE A 220 -1.83 4.17 22.71
C ILE A 220 -0.89 3.01 23.00
N ILE A 221 -1.20 2.23 24.04
CA ILE A 221 -0.34 1.14 24.50
C ILE A 221 -0.26 0.03 23.44
N THR A 222 -1.39 -0.43 22.91
CA THR A 222 -1.41 -1.53 21.94
C THR A 222 -1.00 -1.03 20.57
N ASP A 223 -1.78 -0.14 19.96
CA ASP A 223 -1.74 0.12 18.52
C ASP A 223 -0.63 1.12 18.14
N HIS A 224 -0.31 2.08 19.01
CA HIS A 224 0.68 3.13 18.71
C HIS A 224 2.08 2.79 19.23
N ALA A 225 2.19 2.03 20.32
CA ALA A 225 3.47 1.69 20.96
C ALA A 225 3.94 0.27 20.64
N TYR A 226 3.45 -0.75 21.38
CA TYR A 226 4.08 -2.07 21.38
C TYR A 226 3.84 -2.84 20.08
N GLU A 227 2.66 -2.75 19.47
CA GLU A 227 2.38 -3.47 18.22
C GLU A 227 3.28 -2.98 17.07
N ARG A 228 3.52 -1.66 16.99
CA ARG A 228 4.44 -1.10 15.99
C ARG A 228 5.87 -1.56 16.23
N LEU A 229 6.33 -1.53 17.49
CA LEU A 229 7.67 -1.98 17.84
C LEU A 229 7.88 -3.44 17.48
N GLU A 230 6.94 -4.32 17.86
CA GLU A 230 7.01 -5.75 17.55
C GLU A 230 7.00 -5.98 16.03
N MET A 231 6.10 -5.32 15.31
CA MET A 231 5.98 -5.43 13.86
C MET A 231 7.27 -5.01 13.14
N PHE A 232 7.86 -3.85 13.47
CA PHE A 232 9.11 -3.40 12.84
C PHE A 232 10.31 -4.23 13.26
N THR A 233 10.34 -4.75 14.48
CA THR A 233 11.39 -5.68 14.94
C THR A 233 11.35 -6.98 14.12
N GLU A 234 10.18 -7.57 13.97
CA GLU A 234 10.01 -8.81 13.21
C GLU A 234 10.27 -8.61 11.72
N LEU A 235 9.78 -7.52 11.13
CA LEU A 235 10.07 -7.17 9.74
C LEU A 235 11.57 -6.95 9.51
N HIS A 236 12.25 -6.23 10.40
CA HIS A 236 13.69 -6.02 10.30
C HIS A 236 14.46 -7.34 10.36
N ARG A 237 14.11 -8.23 11.32
CA ARG A 237 14.70 -9.57 11.44
C ARG A 237 14.49 -10.41 10.17
N GLN A 238 13.28 -10.39 9.61
CA GLN A 238 12.98 -11.12 8.38
C GLN A 238 13.73 -10.54 7.17
N ALA A 239 13.85 -9.22 7.06
CA ALA A 239 14.62 -8.56 6.00
C ALA A 239 16.12 -8.93 6.06
N GLN A 240 16.71 -8.95 7.26
CA GLN A 240 18.10 -9.41 7.45
C GLN A 240 18.27 -10.88 7.03
N ASN A 241 17.35 -11.75 7.46
CA ASN A 241 17.38 -13.16 7.09
C ASN A 241 17.27 -13.35 5.56
N LEU A 242 16.38 -12.62 4.91
CA LEU A 242 16.24 -12.66 3.46
C LEU A 242 17.49 -12.16 2.74
N ASN A 243 18.13 -11.10 3.24
CA ASN A 243 19.38 -10.60 2.68
C ASN A 243 20.49 -11.64 2.78
N MET A 244 20.61 -12.31 3.93
CA MET A 244 21.56 -13.43 4.11
C MET A 244 21.28 -14.59 3.17
N LEU A 245 20.02 -15.02 3.05
CA LEU A 245 19.63 -16.10 2.13
C LEU A 245 19.86 -15.72 0.67
N GLN A 246 19.53 -14.49 0.28
CA GLN A 246 19.76 -14.00 -1.08
C GLN A 246 21.25 -14.01 -1.42
N GLN A 247 22.12 -13.57 -0.49
CA GLN A 247 23.57 -13.61 -0.69
C GLN A 247 24.12 -15.03 -0.74
N LYS A 248 23.63 -15.92 0.15
CA LYS A 248 24.03 -17.33 0.18
C LYS A 248 23.71 -18.05 -1.13
N TRP A 249 22.51 -17.82 -1.66
CA TRP A 249 21.99 -18.54 -2.81
C TRP A 249 22.01 -17.73 -4.12
N HIS A 250 22.72 -16.60 -4.18
CA HIS A 250 22.68 -15.66 -5.32
C HIS A 250 22.98 -16.31 -6.69
N LYS A 251 23.81 -17.37 -6.72
CA LYS A 251 24.16 -18.11 -7.95
C LYS A 251 23.10 -19.14 -8.35
N GLU A 252 22.31 -19.62 -7.40
CA GLU A 252 21.32 -20.67 -7.58
C GLU A 252 19.92 -20.10 -7.85
N ILE A 253 19.66 -18.86 -7.41
CA ILE A 253 18.43 -18.13 -7.72
C ILE A 253 18.40 -17.86 -9.23
N ASN A 254 17.53 -18.60 -9.91
CA ASN A 254 17.29 -18.45 -11.34
C ASN A 254 15.77 -18.26 -11.55
N PRO A 255 15.33 -17.22 -12.29
CA PRO A 255 13.91 -17.01 -12.59
C PRO A 255 13.19 -18.19 -13.24
N ASN A 256 13.95 -19.11 -13.87
CA ASN A 256 13.42 -20.26 -14.59
C ASN A 256 13.38 -21.55 -13.74
N LYS A 257 13.82 -21.49 -12.49
CA LYS A 257 13.75 -22.61 -11.55
C LYS A 257 12.90 -22.19 -10.38
N ASP A 258 12.24 -23.17 -9.75
CA ASP A 258 11.59 -22.93 -8.48
C ASP A 258 12.61 -22.39 -7.49
N LEU A 259 12.19 -21.39 -6.73
CA LEU A 259 12.99 -20.84 -5.64
C LEU A 259 13.24 -21.95 -4.62
N LEU A 260 14.44 -21.97 -4.06
CA LEU A 260 14.76 -22.86 -2.94
C LEU A 260 13.72 -22.68 -1.84
N GLU A 261 13.18 -23.79 -1.32
CA GLU A 261 12.05 -23.79 -0.40
C GLU A 261 12.29 -22.87 0.80
N GLU A 262 13.49 -22.91 1.40
CA GLU A 262 13.89 -22.03 2.50
C GLU A 262 13.75 -20.54 2.16
N TYR A 263 14.22 -20.14 0.97
CA TYR A 263 14.16 -18.75 0.52
C TYR A 263 12.75 -18.34 0.10
N PHE A 264 12.01 -19.23 -0.56
CA PHE A 264 10.62 -19.01 -0.93
C PHE A 264 9.74 -18.79 0.32
N VAL A 265 9.84 -19.67 1.31
CA VAL A 265 9.08 -19.57 2.57
C VAL A 265 9.43 -18.28 3.30
N ALA A 266 10.71 -17.90 3.35
CA ALA A 266 11.12 -16.63 3.95
C ALA A 266 10.52 -15.42 3.21
N LEU A 267 10.47 -15.45 1.87
CA LEU A 267 9.90 -14.36 1.06
C LEU A 267 8.39 -14.23 1.28
N VAL A 268 7.67 -15.35 1.26
CA VAL A 268 6.21 -15.38 1.48
C VAL A 268 5.88 -14.89 2.89
N ARG A 269 6.64 -15.33 3.90
CA ARG A 269 6.46 -14.86 5.28
C ARG A 269 6.70 -13.35 5.37
N PHE A 270 7.78 -12.84 4.78
CA PHE A 270 8.07 -11.41 4.78
C PHE A 270 6.97 -10.58 4.11
N ARG A 271 6.48 -11.04 2.96
CA ARG A 271 5.34 -10.42 2.30
C ARG A 271 4.09 -10.41 3.19
N PHE A 272 3.76 -11.54 3.83
CA PHE A 272 2.62 -11.61 4.73
C PHE A 272 2.70 -10.59 5.88
N PHE A 273 3.87 -10.44 6.50
CA PHE A 273 4.06 -9.44 7.55
C PHE A 273 4.01 -8.01 7.01
N LEU A 274 4.53 -7.74 5.80
CA LEU A 274 4.40 -6.42 5.16
C LEU A 274 2.93 -6.07 4.88
N ASP A 275 2.18 -7.00 4.31
CA ASP A 275 0.76 -6.83 4.04
C ASP A 275 0.00 -6.58 5.35
N THR A 276 0.32 -7.33 6.41
CA THR A 276 -0.28 -7.16 7.74
C THR A 276 0.07 -5.80 8.36
N ALA A 277 1.32 -5.35 8.23
CA ALA A 277 1.79 -4.07 8.78
C ALA A 277 1.07 -2.86 8.17
N VAL A 278 0.55 -2.99 6.95
CA VAL A 278 -0.23 -1.95 6.26
C VAL A 278 -1.69 -1.91 6.75
N LEU A 279 -2.28 -3.05 7.10
CA LEU A 279 -3.68 -3.13 7.51
C LEU A 279 -3.97 -2.31 8.77
N MET A 280 -3.08 -2.35 9.76
CA MET A 280 -3.32 -1.68 11.04
C MET A 280 -3.40 -0.15 10.91
N PRO A 281 -2.42 0.55 10.31
CA PRO A 281 -2.54 1.98 10.05
C PRO A 281 -3.73 2.36 9.17
N MET A 282 -4.08 1.52 8.18
CA MET A 282 -5.26 1.76 7.34
C MET A 282 -6.55 1.72 8.16
N GLU A 283 -6.69 0.73 9.04
CA GLU A 283 -7.84 0.62 9.93
C GLU A 283 -7.90 1.78 10.93
N SER A 284 -6.76 2.14 11.52
CA SER A 284 -6.66 3.32 12.40
C SER A 284 -7.08 4.59 11.66
N LEU A 285 -6.63 4.79 10.43
CA LEU A 285 -7.01 5.95 9.62
C LEU A 285 -8.50 5.93 9.30
N ARG A 286 -9.06 4.78 8.92
CA ARG A 286 -10.49 4.62 8.64
C ARG A 286 -11.35 4.99 9.86
N ILE A 287 -10.96 4.53 11.05
CA ILE A 287 -11.67 4.82 12.30
C ILE A 287 -11.44 6.26 12.75
N ALA A 288 -10.23 6.80 12.64
CA ALA A 288 -9.91 8.12 13.20
C ALA A 288 -10.32 9.29 12.28
N ALA A 289 -10.41 9.07 10.96
CA ALA A 289 -10.58 10.14 9.99
C ALA A 289 -11.88 10.92 10.20
N SER A 290 -13.02 10.26 10.38
CA SER A 290 -14.31 10.94 10.53
C SER A 290 -14.44 11.72 11.84
N SER A 291 -13.82 11.24 12.91
CA SER A 291 -13.81 11.89 14.23
C SER A 291 -12.71 12.94 14.39
N SER A 292 -11.73 12.97 13.49
CA SER A 292 -10.60 13.91 13.54
C SER A 292 -11.08 15.36 13.62
N PRO A 293 -10.40 16.24 14.37
CA PRO A 293 -10.86 17.62 14.56
C PRO A 293 -11.21 18.38 13.26
N PRO A 294 -10.45 18.26 12.15
CA PRO A 294 -10.79 18.94 10.90
C PRO A 294 -12.06 18.38 10.20
N MET A 295 -12.32 17.09 10.36
CA MET A 295 -13.40 16.37 9.67
C MET A 295 -14.68 16.24 10.49
N ARG A 296 -14.58 16.29 11.82
CA ARG A 296 -15.66 16.02 12.78
C ARG A 296 -16.98 16.71 12.46
N LYS A 297 -16.93 17.92 11.91
CA LYS A 297 -18.12 18.72 11.54
C LYS A 297 -18.95 18.14 10.39
N PHE A 298 -18.38 17.24 9.60
CA PHE A 298 -19.03 16.63 8.43
C PHE A 298 -19.63 15.26 8.73
N PHE A 299 -19.43 14.73 9.94
CA PHE A 299 -19.83 13.38 10.32
C PHE A 299 -20.69 13.41 11.57
N VAL A 300 -21.61 12.46 11.64
CA VAL A 300 -22.40 12.14 12.83
C VAL A 300 -22.38 10.64 13.02
N ARG A 301 -22.58 10.18 14.25
CA ARG A 301 -22.75 8.77 14.56
C ARG A 301 -24.22 8.39 14.62
N ASP A 302 -24.53 7.12 14.43
CA ASP A 302 -25.85 6.62 14.79
C ASP A 302 -26.03 6.61 16.32
N PRO A 303 -27.26 6.87 16.81
CA PRO A 303 -27.55 6.78 18.24
C PRO A 303 -27.36 5.32 18.69
N PRO A 304 -26.86 5.09 19.93
CA PRO A 304 -26.69 3.74 20.43
C PRO A 304 -28.06 3.06 20.51
N PRO A 305 -28.15 1.74 20.24
CA PRO A 305 -29.41 1.01 20.32
C PRO A 305 -30.03 0.98 21.72
N ASP A 306 -29.25 1.28 22.77
CA ASP A 306 -29.73 1.49 24.15
C ASP A 306 -28.80 2.45 24.92
N ASN A 307 -29.35 3.21 25.89
CA ASN A 307 -28.66 4.16 26.77
C ASN A 307 -27.55 3.53 27.63
N HIS A 308 -27.61 2.20 27.81
CA HIS A 308 -26.62 1.42 28.54
C HIS A 308 -25.55 0.79 27.65
N THR A 309 -25.76 0.76 26.33
CA THR A 309 -24.84 0.14 25.38
C THR A 309 -23.76 1.14 25.00
N ALA A 310 -22.60 1.02 25.64
CA ALA A 310 -21.38 1.73 25.25
C ALA A 310 -20.57 0.95 24.19
N LYS A 311 -21.12 -0.10 23.58
CA LYS A 311 -20.41 -0.90 22.57
C LYS A 311 -20.45 -0.21 21.21
N LYS A 312 -19.33 -0.39 20.49
CA LYS A 312 -19.00 0.11 19.16
C LYS A 312 -20.19 0.07 18.20
#